data_AF-A0A970Z524-F1
#
_entry.id   AF-A0A970Z524-F1
#
_cell.length_a   1.000
_cell.length_b   1.000
_cell.length_c   1.000
_cell.angle_alpha   90.00
_cell.angle_beta   90.00
_cell.angle_gamma   90.00
#
_symmetry.space_group_name_H-M   'P 1'
#
loop_
_entity.id
_entity.type
_entity.pdbx_description
1 polymer ?
#
loop_
_entity_poly.entity_id
_entity_poly.type
_entity_poly.pdbx_seq_one_letter_code
_entity_poly.pdbx_strand_id
1 'polypeptide(L)' 'MAVPGGSSPRETVEEQARRRGIRPVRSVEDMARDDVFESDEELDAFLAHVYAERHANLA' A
#
# COMPACT_ATOMS: atom_id res chain seq x y z
N MET A 1 31.00 -4.35 -30.81
CA MET A 1 30.74 -3.44 -29.67
C MET A 1 29.63 -4.06 -28.86
N ALA A 2 29.95 -4.76 -27.76
CA ALA A 2 28.94 -5.40 -26.92
C ALA A 2 28.43 -4.39 -25.90
N VAL A 3 27.12 -4.16 -25.87
CA VAL A 3 26.45 -3.43 -24.78
C VAL A 3 26.43 -4.34 -23.56
N PRO A 4 27.10 -4.00 -22.44
CA PRO A 4 26.98 -4.78 -21.22
C PRO A 4 25.61 -4.51 -20.62
N GLY A 5 24.66 -5.42 -20.87
CA GLY A 5 23.40 -5.44 -20.16
C GLY A 5 23.67 -5.73 -18.69
N GLY A 6 23.61 -4.69 -17.85
CA GLY A 6 23.67 -4.81 -16.41
C GLY A 6 22.51 -5.67 -15.92
N SER A 7 22.76 -6.95 -15.69
CA SER A 7 21.84 -7.82 -14.97
C SER A 7 22.00 -7.52 -13.48
N SER A 8 21.50 -6.37 -13.02
CA SER A 8 21.29 -6.18 -11.58
C SER A 8 20.38 -7.34 -11.12
N PRO A 9 20.80 -8.16 -10.13
CA PRO A 9 19.94 -9.22 -9.61
C PRO A 9 18.56 -8.65 -9.27
N ARG A 10 17.48 -9.34 -9.65
CA ARG A 10 16.14 -8.95 -9.23
C ARG A 10 16.06 -9.18 -7.72
N GLU A 11 16.15 -8.08 -6.98
CA GLU A 11 16.05 -8.03 -5.52
C GLU A 11 14.75 -8.69 -5.05
N THR A 12 14.82 -9.57 -4.04
CA THR A 12 13.60 -10.21 -3.50
C THR A 12 12.70 -9.18 -2.80
N VAL A 13 11.45 -9.53 -2.54
CA VAL A 13 10.53 -8.65 -1.81
C VAL A 13 11.07 -8.32 -0.41
N GLU A 14 11.70 -9.28 0.27
CA GLU A 14 12.32 -9.10 1.59
C GLU A 14 13.54 -8.18 1.56
N GLU A 15 14.35 -8.28 0.51
CA GLU A 15 15.48 -7.39 0.29
C GLU A 15 14.99 -5.95 0.01
N GLN A 16 14.01 -5.80 -0.89
CA GLN A 16 13.37 -4.52 -1.17
C GLN A 16 12.74 -3.87 0.08
N ALA A 17 12.05 -4.67 0.90
CA ALA A 17 11.43 -4.21 2.13
C ALA A 17 12.47 -3.73 3.14
N ARG A 18 13.56 -4.50 3.34
CA ARG A 18 14.68 -4.12 4.22
C ARG A 18 15.32 -2.81 3.78
N ARG A 19 15.60 -2.65 2.49
CA ARG A 19 16.20 -1.43 1.92
C ARG A 19 15.33 -0.19 2.11
N ARG A 20 14.00 -0.34 2.05
CA ARG A 20 13.04 0.75 2.23
C ARG A 20 12.61 0.96 3.68
N GLY A 21 13.15 0.19 4.62
CA GLY A 21 12.73 0.23 6.03
C GLY A 21 11.28 -0.22 6.26
N ILE A 22 10.68 -0.94 5.29
CA ILE A 22 9.32 -1.44 5.38
C ILE A 22 9.32 -2.68 6.27
N ARG A 23 8.46 -2.67 7.29
CA ARG A 23 8.24 -3.83 8.16
C ARG A 23 6.93 -4.52 7.78
N PRO A 24 6.89 -5.86 7.73
CA PRO A 24 5.64 -6.58 7.53
C PRO A 24 4.63 -6.24 8.63
N VAL A 25 3.37 -6.04 8.24
CA VAL A 25 2.24 -5.90 9.15
C VAL A 25 2.00 -7.25 9.83
N ARG A 26 1.94 -7.27 11.17
CA ARG A 26 1.71 -8.49 11.97
C ARG A 26 0.30 -8.56 12.55
N SER A 27 -0.37 -7.44 12.71
CA SER A 27 -1.78 -7.37 13.14
C SER A 27 -2.52 -6.19 12.51
N VAL A 28 -3.82 -6.09 12.76
CA VAL A 28 -4.64 -4.95 12.30
C VAL A 28 -4.21 -3.68 13.02
N GLU A 29 -3.86 -3.79 14.30
CA GLU A 29 -3.40 -2.67 15.12
C GLU A 29 -2.10 -2.06 14.58
N ASP A 30 -1.21 -2.86 13.97
CA ASP A 30 0.00 -2.35 13.30
C ASP A 30 -0.31 -1.42 12.11
N MET A 31 -1.52 -1.53 11.54
CA MET A 31 -1.99 -0.68 10.44
C MET A 31 -2.64 0.60 10.94
N ALA A 32 -3.00 0.69 12.22
CA ALA A 32 -3.62 1.87 12.78
C ALA A 32 -2.64 3.05 12.71
N ARG A 33 -3.18 4.19 12.30
CA ARG A 33 -2.46 5.45 12.21
C ARG A 33 -3.39 6.52 12.73
N ASP A 34 -2.91 7.27 13.71
CA ASP A 34 -3.62 8.45 14.19
C ASP A 34 -3.62 9.50 13.06
N ASP A 35 -4.67 10.34 13.05
CA ASP A 35 -4.79 11.48 12.14
C ASP A 35 -4.73 11.12 10.65
N VAL A 36 -5.16 9.91 10.27
CA VAL A 36 -5.34 9.54 8.85
C VAL A 36 -6.46 10.35 8.20
N PHE A 37 -7.51 10.59 8.97
CA PHE A 37 -8.62 11.45 8.60
C PHE A 37 -8.63 12.64 9.54
N GLU A 38 -8.87 13.82 8.99
CA GLU A 38 -8.95 15.08 9.72
C GLU A 38 -10.24 15.17 10.55
N SER A 39 -11.28 14.43 10.15
CA SER A 39 -12.55 14.35 10.88
C SER A 39 -13.34 13.07 10.59
N ASP A 40 -14.34 12.79 11.43
CA ASP A 40 -15.27 11.66 11.22
C ASP A 40 -16.09 11.85 9.93
N GLU A 41 -16.42 13.08 9.55
CA GLU A 41 -17.13 13.37 8.31
C GLU A 41 -16.30 13.03 7.06
N GLU A 42 -14.97 13.21 7.12
CA GLU A 42 -14.07 12.79 6.04
C GLU A 42 -14.04 11.26 5.91
N LEU A 43 -13.97 10.55 7.05
CA LEU A 43 -14.04 9.10 7.09
C LEU A 43 -15.35 8.59 6.48
N ASP A 44 -16.49 9.17 6.85
CA ASP A 44 -17.81 8.80 6.33
C ASP A 44 -17.90 9.01 4.81
N ALA A 45 -17.39 10.14 4.31
CA ALA A 45 -17.35 10.43 2.88
C ALA A 45 -16.48 9.42 2.12
N PHE A 46 -15.31 9.07 2.66
CA PHE A 46 -14.43 8.04 2.09
C PHE A 46 -15.12 6.67 2.04
N LEU A 47 -15.77 6.25 3.13
CA LEU A 47 -16.48 4.98 3.17
C LEU A 47 -17.63 4.93 2.16
N ALA A 48 -18.42 5.99 2.06
CA ALA A 48 -19.50 6.07 1.07
C ALA A 48 -18.99 5.92 -0.37
N HIS A 49 -17.87 6.57 -0.69
CA HIS A 49 -17.22 6.43 -2.00
C HIS A 49 -16.75 5.00 -2.28
N VAL A 50 -16.02 4.37 -1.34
CA VAL A 50 -15.52 3.00 -1.50
C VAL A 50 -16.67 2.00 -1.67
N TYR A 51 -17.76 2.15 -0.92
CA TYR A 51 -18.94 1.31 -1.08
C TYR A 51 -19.57 1.46 -2.46
N ALA A 52 -19.70 2.69 -2.96
CA ALA A 52 -20.25 2.96 -4.29
C ALA A 52 -19.38 2.33 -5.40
N GLU A 53 -18.05 2.51 -5.35
CA GLU A 53 -17.13 1.92 -6.34
C GLU A 53 -17.15 0.39 -6.31
N ARG A 54 -17.15 -0.20 -5.11
CA ARG A 54 -17.23 -1.66 -4.96
C ARG A 54 -18.54 -2.19 -5.55
N HIS A 55 -19.65 -1.52 -5.30
CA HIS A 55 -20.95 -1.93 -5.83
C HIS A 55 -21.02 -1.77 -7.36
N ALA A 56 -20.43 -0.70 -7.91
CA ALA A 56 -20.37 -0.47 -9.35
C ALA A 56 -19.53 -1.53 -10.09
N ASN A 57 -18.50 -2.10 -9.45
CA ASN A 57 -17.66 -3.14 -10.03
C ASN A 57 -18.25 -4.57 -9.88
N LEU A 58 -19.38 -4.70 -9.17
CA LEU A 58 -20.08 -5.98 -8.99
C LEU A 58 -21.32 -6.10 -9.89
N ALA A 59 -21.64 -5.06 -10.66
CA ALA A 59 -22.79 -4.97 -11.56
C ALA A 59 -22.46 -5.36 -13.01
#